data_AF-A0A848SEN5-F1
#
_entry.id   AF-A0A848SEN5-F1
#
_cell.length_a   1.000
_cell.length_b   1.000
_cell.length_c   1.000
_cell.angle_alpha   90.00
_cell.angle_beta   90.00
_cell.angle_gamma   90.00
#
_symmetry.space_group_name_H-M   'P 1'
#
loop_
_entity.id
_entity.type
_entity.pdbx_description
1 polymer ?
#
loop_
_entity_poly.entity_id
_entity_poly.type
_entity_poly.pdbx_seq_one_letter_code
_entity_poly.pdbx_strand_id
1 'polypeptide(L)' 'IPLIKGFSVVGVRAGEYARRFPDRGVRIMEAIDHLALKGAIAPHIDRCLPLERWREAFEAMADGHLLGKVILEP' A
#
# COMPACT_ATOMS: atom_id res chain seq x y z
N ILE A 1 27.30 -18.28 -1.51
CA ILE A 1 27.58 -16.93 -0.98
C ILE A 1 27.24 -15.91 -2.06
N PRO A 2 26.32 -14.94 -1.82
CA PRO A 2 25.82 -13.99 -2.83
C PRO A 2 26.83 -12.90 -3.24
N LEU A 3 28.06 -12.93 -2.74
CA LEU A 3 29.01 -11.80 -2.80
C LEU A 3 29.88 -11.76 -4.06
N ILE A 4 29.75 -12.69 -5.01
CA ILE A 4 30.55 -12.70 -6.25
C ILE A 4 29.90 -11.86 -7.37
N LYS A 5 28.60 -11.51 -7.27
CA LYS A 5 27.85 -10.80 -8.32
C LYS A 5 27.31 -9.41 -7.94
N GLY A 6 27.78 -8.79 -6.85
CA GLY A 6 27.47 -7.38 -6.55
C GLY A 6 25.97 -7.06 -6.44
N PHE A 7 25.15 -7.96 -5.92
CA PHE A 7 23.72 -7.72 -5.70
C PHE A 7 23.38 -7.62 -4.22
N SER A 8 22.28 -6.92 -3.93
CA SER A 8 21.77 -6.69 -2.58
C SER A 8 20.41 -7.37 -2.40
N VAL A 9 20.16 -7.84 -1.18
CA VAL A 9 18.83 -8.27 -0.73
C VAL A 9 18.41 -7.32 0.39
N VAL A 10 17.26 -6.67 0.22
CA VAL A 10 16.74 -5.67 1.17
C VAL A 10 15.34 -6.09 1.63
N GLY A 11 15.19 -6.37 2.91
CA GLY A 11 13.88 -6.57 3.52
C GLY A 11 13.19 -5.22 3.75
N VAL A 12 11.93 -5.08 3.33
CA VAL A 12 11.16 -3.83 3.47
C VAL A 12 9.93 -4.09 4.33
N ARG A 13 9.74 -3.26 5.36
CA ARG A 13 8.53 -3.22 6.19
C ARG A 13 8.06 -1.79 6.35
N ALA A 14 7.18 -1.36 5.44
CA ALA A 14 6.78 0.04 5.29
C ALA A 14 6.35 0.71 6.62
N GLY A 15 5.44 0.06 7.37
CA GLY A 15 4.94 0.62 8.63
C GLY A 15 5.98 0.71 9.75
N GLU A 16 6.91 -0.25 9.84
CA GLU A 16 7.92 -0.27 10.90
C GLU A 16 9.05 0.74 10.63
N TYR A 17 9.40 0.93 9.36
CA TYR A 17 10.43 1.90 8.98
C TYR A 17 10.02 3.32 9.34
N ALA A 18 8.79 3.73 8.99
CA ALA A 18 8.25 5.02 9.36
C ALA A 18 8.07 5.17 10.88
N ARG A 19 7.67 4.09 11.59
CA ARG A 19 7.56 4.09 13.06
C ARG A 19 8.90 4.36 13.75
N ARG A 20 9.99 3.75 13.28
CA ARG A 20 11.34 3.94 13.86
C ARG A 20 11.98 5.27 13.45
N PHE A 21 11.63 5.78 12.27
CA PHE A 21 12.21 7.00 11.71
C PHE A 21 11.09 7.95 11.24
N PRO A 22 10.41 8.67 12.16
CA PRO A 22 9.24 9.49 11.84
C PRO A 22 9.51 10.54 10.75
N ASP A 23 10.64 11.25 10.81
CA ASP A 23 11.01 12.24 9.80
C ASP A 23 11.15 11.64 8.40
N ARG A 24 11.57 10.38 8.30
CA ARG A 24 11.64 9.67 7.02
C ARG A 24 10.24 9.24 6.55
N GLY A 25 9.34 8.93 7.49
CA GLY A 25 7.93 8.68 7.20
C GLY A 25 7.25 9.88 6.53
N VAL A 26 7.52 11.09 7.03
CA VAL A 26 7.03 12.35 6.41
C VAL A 26 7.52 12.46 4.97
N ARG A 27 8.83 12.30 4.74
CA ARG A 27 9.41 12.36 3.38
C ARG A 27 8.84 11.30 2.43
N ILE A 28 8.55 10.09 2.94
CA ILE A 28 7.92 9.03 2.16
C ILE A 28 6.51 9.45 1.74
N MET A 29 5.73 10.02 2.65
CA MET A 29 4.38 10.48 2.34
C MET A 29 4.38 11.60 1.30
N GLU A 30 5.24 12.61 1.47
CA GLU A 30 5.42 13.70 0.49
C GLU A 30 5.77 13.17 -0.91
N ALA A 31 6.63 12.15 -0.99
CA ALA A 31 6.98 11.53 -2.27
C ALA A 31 5.79 10.78 -2.89
N ILE A 32 4.99 10.06 -2.10
CA ILE A 32 3.77 9.39 -2.55
C ILE A 32 2.76 10.40 -3.07
N ASP A 33 2.51 11.48 -2.32
CA ASP A 33 1.57 12.54 -2.69
C ASP A 33 1.98 13.18 -4.02
N HIS A 34 3.26 13.51 -4.18
CA HIS A 34 3.78 14.07 -5.42
C HIS A 34 3.61 13.11 -6.61
N LEU A 35 3.78 11.80 -6.43
CA LEU A 35 3.51 10.81 -7.48
C LEU A 35 2.02 10.75 -7.83
N ALA A 36 1.14 10.80 -6.83
CA ALA A 36 -0.31 10.78 -7.04
C ALA A 36 -0.79 12.04 -7.78
N LEU A 37 -0.35 13.23 -7.35
CA LEU A 37 -0.70 14.52 -7.97
C LEU A 37 -0.26 14.61 -9.44
N LYS A 38 0.86 13.97 -9.79
CA LYS A 38 1.36 13.89 -11.18
C LYS A 38 0.68 12.80 -12.01
N GLY A 39 -0.23 12.02 -11.44
CA GLY A 39 -0.83 10.86 -12.11
C GLY A 39 0.16 9.75 -12.43
N ALA A 40 1.35 9.75 -11.82
CA ALA A 40 2.38 8.74 -12.03
C ALA A 40 2.05 7.40 -11.35
N ILE A 41 1.14 7.43 -10.37
CA ILE A 41 0.53 6.25 -9.77
C ILE A 41 -0.99 6.37 -9.88
N ALA A 42 -1.64 5.29 -10.31
CA ALA A 42 -3.08 5.19 -10.43
C ALA A 42 -3.55 3.93 -9.67
N PRO A 43 -3.93 4.06 -8.38
CA PRO A 43 -4.44 2.93 -7.61
C PRO A 43 -5.69 2.34 -8.26
N HIS A 44 -5.71 1.04 -8.48
CA HIS A 44 -6.90 0.37 -8.98
C HIS A 44 -7.91 0.18 -7.85
N ILE A 45 -9.12 0.70 -8.03
CA ILE A 45 -10.24 0.51 -7.11
C ILE A 45 -11.09 -0.63 -7.65
N ASP A 46 -11.17 -1.72 -6.87
CA ASP A 46 -11.97 -2.90 -7.19
C ASP A 46 -13.47 -2.63 -6.97
N ARG A 47 -13.82 -2.03 -5.82
CA ARG A 47 -15.19 -1.63 -5.48
C ARG A 47 -15.24 -0.56 -4.40
N CYS A 48 -16.31 0.22 -4.40
CA CYS A 48 -16.74 1.05 -3.29
C CYS A 48 -17.99 0.43 -2.68
N LEU A 49 -18.03 0.28 -1.36
CA LEU A 49 -19.16 -0.26 -0.61
C LEU A 49 -19.50 0.70 0.54
N PRO A 50 -20.79 0.82 0.91
CA PRO A 50 -21.15 1.51 2.14
C PRO A 50 -20.57 0.77 3.36
N LEU A 51 -20.25 1.50 4.43
CA LEU A 51 -19.56 0.98 5.60
C LEU A 51 -20.32 -0.18 6.26
N GLU A 52 -21.65 -0.20 6.19
CA GLU A 52 -22.49 -1.28 6.71
C GLU A 52 -22.20 -2.63 6.04
N ARG A 53 -21.71 -2.60 4.79
CA ARG A 53 -21.30 -3.79 4.00
C ARG A 53 -19.83 -4.16 4.19
N TRP A 54 -19.18 -3.70 5.26
CA TRP A 54 -17.78 -4.04 5.55
C TRP A 54 -17.52 -5.56 5.50
N ARG A 55 -18.47 -6.38 5.95
CA ARG A 55 -18.28 -7.85 5.99
C ARG A 55 -18.02 -8.42 4.59
N GLU A 56 -18.76 -7.96 3.60
CA GLU A 56 -18.57 -8.36 2.19
C GLU A 56 -17.19 -8.00 1.66
N ALA A 57 -16.68 -6.81 2.01
CA ALA A 57 -15.32 -6.39 1.64
C ALA A 57 -14.25 -7.33 2.22
N PHE A 58 -14.41 -7.72 3.48
CA PHE A 58 -13.49 -8.62 4.17
C PHE A 58 -13.60 -10.08 3.71
N GLU A 59 -14.80 -10.55 3.38
CA GLU A 59 -15.02 -11.87 2.78
C GLU A 59 -14.34 -11.95 1.41
N ALA A 60 -14.57 -10.97 0.53
CA ALA A 60 -13.89 -10.90 -0.77
C ALA A 60 -12.36 -10.84 -0.64
N MET A 61 -11.83 -10.18 0.40
CA MET A 61 -10.40 -10.17 0.71
C MET A 61 -9.88 -11.55 1.13
N ALA A 62 -10.59 -12.22 2.04
CA ALA A 62 -10.23 -13.53 2.55
C ALA A 62 -10.25 -14.59 1.44
N ASP A 63 -11.22 -14.51 0.54
CA ASP A 63 -11.37 -15.41 -0.60
C ASP A 63 -10.38 -15.12 -1.75
N GLY A 64 -9.63 -14.02 -1.67
CA GLY A 64 -8.67 -13.62 -2.70
C GLY A 64 -9.30 -13.06 -3.98
N HIS A 65 -10.54 -12.58 -3.91
CA HIS A 65 -11.28 -12.04 -5.05
C HIS A 65 -11.03 -10.55 -5.33
N LEU A 66 -10.17 -9.88 -4.54
CA LEU A 66 -9.88 -8.47 -4.72
C LEU A 66 -8.84 -8.23 -5.82
N LEU A 67 -9.26 -7.50 -6.86
CA LEU A 67 -8.37 -7.00 -7.90
C LEU A 67 -8.07 -5.53 -7.63
N GLY A 68 -7.41 -5.19 -6.52
CA GLY A 68 -7.07 -3.80 -6.17
C GLY A 68 -7.53 -3.41 -4.77
N LYS A 69 -8.03 -2.18 -4.62
CA LYS A 69 -8.47 -1.62 -3.34
C LYS A 69 -10.00 -1.64 -3.21
N VAL A 70 -10.48 -1.99 -2.02
CA VAL A 70 -11.87 -1.75 -1.62
C VAL A 70 -11.93 -0.48 -0.80
N ILE A 71 -12.88 0.39 -1.14
CA ILE A 71 -13.19 1.60 -0.37
C ILE A 71 -14.48 1.37 0.40
N LEU A 72 -14.47 1.69 1.69
CA LEU A 72 -15.67 1.73 2.53
C LEU A 72 -16.07 3.19 2.72
N GLU A 73 -17.26 3.54 2.24
CA GLU A 73 -17.82 4.89 2.32
C GLU A 73 -18.71 5.03 3.56
N PRO A 74 -18.67 6.17 4.28
CA PRO A 74 -19.45 6.39 5.50
C PRO A 74 -20.97 6.34 5.30
#